data_AF-A0A9D9P8J8-F1
#
_entry.id   AF-A0A9D9P8J8-F1
#
_cell.length_a   1.000
_cell.length_b   1.000
_cell.length_c   1.000
_cell.angle_alpha   90.00
_cell.angle_beta   90.00
_cell.angle_gamma   90.00
#
_symmetry.space_group_name_H-M   'P 1'
#
loop_
_entity.id
_entity.type
_entity.pdbx_description
1 polymer ?
#
loop_
_entity_poly.entity_id
_entity_poly.type
_entity_poly.pdbx_seq_one_letter_code
_entity_poly.pdbx_strand_id
1 'polypeptide(L)' 'MIRWKADDELNNLLQRYYGGEGELWSRIRNQVTDELRRRGIEGARHIRFRRCDDGYEVIIEDASGYEAE' A
#
# COMPACT_ATOMS: atom_id res chain seq x y z
N MET A 1 1.36 12.36 5.33
CA MET A 1 0.41 11.34 4.85
C MET A 1 0.26 11.47 3.35
N ILE A 2 0.56 10.41 2.59
CA ILE A 2 0.45 10.38 1.12
C ILE A 2 -0.58 9.31 0.78
N ARG A 3 -1.53 9.61 -0.10
CA ARG A 3 -2.53 8.65 -0.56
C ARG A 3 -2.68 8.67 -2.06
N TRP A 4 -2.93 7.51 -2.65
CA TRP A 4 -3.26 7.40 -4.07
C TRP A 4 -4.13 6.18 -4.34
N LYS A 5 -4.85 6.24 -5.45
CA LYS A 5 -5.65 5.12 -5.92
C LYS A 5 -4.75 3.99 -6.40
N ALA A 6 -5.02 2.76 -5.99
CA ALA A 6 -4.34 1.59 -6.51
C ALA A 6 -4.67 1.44 -8.00
N ASP A 7 -3.66 1.08 -8.78
CA ASP A 7 -3.81 0.75 -10.19
C ASP A 7 -4.50 -0.61 -10.36
N ASP A 8 -4.96 -0.95 -11.57
CA ASP A 8 -5.73 -2.17 -11.83
C ASP A 8 -5.02 -3.45 -11.36
N GLU A 9 -3.70 -3.52 -11.57
CA GLU A 9 -2.88 -4.65 -11.13
C GLU A 9 -2.85 -4.78 -9.60
N LEU A 10 -2.67 -3.66 -8.89
CA LEU A 10 -2.62 -3.64 -7.42
C LEU A 10 -4.00 -3.93 -6.82
N ASN A 11 -5.07 -3.46 -7.45
CA ASN A 11 -6.45 -3.79 -7.07
C ASN A 11 -6.70 -5.29 -7.15
N ASN A 12 -6.27 -5.95 -8.24
CA ASN A 12 -6.42 -7.39 -8.40
C ASN A 12 -5.66 -8.16 -7.32
N LEU A 13 -4.41 -7.76 -7.04
CA LEU A 13 -3.61 -8.37 -5.97
C LEU A 13 -4.24 -8.21 -4.59
N LEU A 14 -4.73 -7.01 -4.27
CA LEU A 14 -5.40 -6.74 -3.00
C LEU A 14 -6.70 -7.55 -2.87
N GLN A 15 -7.48 -7.64 -3.94
CA GLN A 15 -8.70 -8.43 -3.95
C GLN A 15 -8.42 -9.91 -3.67
N ARG A 16 -7.38 -10.49 -4.28
CA ARG A 16 -6.96 -11.88 -4.05
C ARG A 16 -6.39 -12.08 -2.63
N TYR A 17 -5.60 -11.13 -2.15
CA TYR A 17 -5.03 -11.15 -0.79
C TYR A 17 -6.13 -11.12 0.27
N TYR A 18 -7.09 -10.19 0.16
CA TYR A 18 -8.25 -10.15 1.05
C TYR A 18 -9.24 -11.29 0.80
N GLY A 19 -9.17 -11.94 -0.36
CA GLY A 19 -9.91 -13.16 -0.70
C GLY A 19 -9.35 -14.45 -0.10
N GLY A 20 -8.21 -14.37 0.60
CA GLY A 20 -7.61 -15.51 1.30
C GLY A 20 -6.45 -16.19 0.58
N GLU A 21 -5.97 -15.66 -0.56
CA GLU A 21 -4.71 -16.12 -1.14
C GLU A 21 -3.52 -15.61 -0.33
N GLY A 22 -2.81 -16.55 0.30
CA GLY A 22 -1.56 -16.30 1.00
C GLY A 22 -0.44 -15.83 0.06
N GLU A 23 0.64 -15.32 0.65
CA GLU A 23 1.90 -14.98 -0.05
C GLU A 23 1.86 -13.81 -1.05
N LEU A 24 0.70 -13.19 -1.28
CA LEU A 24 0.56 -12.01 -2.15
C LEU A 24 1.14 -10.72 -1.52
N TRP A 25 1.35 -10.70 -0.21
CA TRP A 25 1.87 -9.53 0.51
C TRP A 25 3.22 -9.06 -0.02
N SER A 26 4.13 -9.98 -0.34
CA SER A 26 5.46 -9.64 -0.88
C SER A 26 5.36 -8.94 -2.24
N ARG A 27 4.40 -9.37 -3.09
CA ARG A 27 4.12 -8.73 -4.39
C ARG A 27 3.53 -7.34 -4.21
N ILE A 28 2.49 -7.21 -3.38
CA ILE A 28 1.85 -5.94 -3.04
C ILE A 28 2.88 -4.95 -2.51
N ARG A 29 3.72 -5.39 -1.58
CA ARG A 29 4.79 -4.57 -1.00
C ARG A 29 5.80 -4.11 -2.05
N ASN A 30 6.25 -4.99 -2.94
CA ASN A 30 7.18 -4.63 -4.01
C ASN A 30 6.58 -3.58 -4.95
N GLN A 31 5.32 -3.75 -5.35
CA GLN A 31 4.64 -2.79 -6.23
C GLN A 31 4.48 -1.42 -5.58
N VAL A 32 4.05 -1.37 -4.31
CA VAL A 32 3.98 -0.11 -3.55
C VAL A 32 5.37 0.51 -3.36
N THR A 33 6.41 -0.31 -3.18
CA THR A 33 7.80 0.18 -3.03
C THR A 33 8.34 0.77 -4.33
N ASP A 34 8.05 0.16 -5.48
CA ASP A 34 8.42 0.68 -6.80
C ASP A 34 7.75 2.03 -7.06
N GLU A 35 6.45 2.11 -6.78
CA GLU A 35 5.66 3.35 -6.87
C GLU A 35 6.21 4.45 -5.94
N LEU A 36 6.56 4.11 -4.70
CA LEU A 36 7.20 5.05 -3.76
C LEU A 36 8.52 5.57 -4.30
N ARG A 37 9.34 4.69 -4.88
CA ARG A 37 10.61 5.07 -5.52
C ARG A 37 10.39 5.99 -6.73
N ARG A 38 9.43 5.69 -7.59
CA ARG A 38 9.07 6.56 -8.74
C ARG A 38 8.66 7.96 -8.30
N ARG A 39 8.00 8.06 -7.15
CA ARG A 39 7.57 9.33 -6.56
C ARG A 39 8.67 10.03 -5.75
N GLY A 40 9.87 9.46 -5.66
CA GLY A 40 11.00 10.03 -4.93
C GLY A 40 10.82 10.01 -3.41
N ILE A 41 9.99 9.10 -2.89
CA ILE A 41 9.66 9.04 -1.47
C ILE A 41 10.56 7.95 -0.85
N GLU A 42 11.47 8.28 0.09
CA GLU A 42 12.36 7.35 0.84
C GLU A 42 12.12 7.33 2.39
N GLY A 43 12.13 6.17 3.07
CA GLY A 43 11.91 6.07 4.53
C GLY A 43 10.96 4.97 5.04
N ALA A 44 10.96 4.74 6.37
CA ALA A 44 10.08 3.78 7.06
C ALA A 44 8.62 4.29 7.07
N ARG A 45 7.71 3.45 6.59
CA ARG A 45 6.32 3.83 6.30
C ARG A 45 5.35 2.76 6.73
N HIS A 46 4.22 3.21 7.27
CA HIS A 46 3.07 2.34 7.45
C HIS A 46 2.23 2.36 6.17
N ILE A 47 2.20 1.23 5.48
CA ILE A 47 1.36 1.02 4.30
C ILE A 47 -0.01 0.53 4.78
N ARG A 48 -1.04 1.32 4.53
CA ARG A 48 -2.44 0.96 4.73
C ARG A 48 -3.15 0.86 3.38
N PHE A 49 -4.10 -0.06 3.32
CA PHE A 49 -5.00 -0.19 2.17
C PHE A 49 -6.41 0.05 2.66
N ARG A 50 -7.15 0.90 1.95
CA ARG A 50 -8.56 1.18 2.24
C ARG A 50 -9.39 0.78 1.03
N ARG A 51 -10.43 -0.01 1.23
CA ARG A 51 -11.41 -0.30 0.18
C ARG A 51 -12.26 0.94 -0.08
N CYS A 52 -12.45 1.28 -1.34
CA CYS A 52 -13.29 2.35 -1.86
C CYS A 52 -14.29 1.75 -2.88
N ASP A 53 -15.28 2.53 -3.32
CA ASP A 53 -16.27 2.06 -4.29
C ASP A 53 -15.65 1.59 -5.62
N ASP A 54 -14.53 2.20 -6.02
CA ASP A 54 -13.85 1.94 -7.29
C ASP A 54 -12.52 1.17 -7.14
N GLY A 55 -12.39 0.37 -6.06
CA GLY A 55 -11.20 -0.46 -5.80
C GLY A 55 -10.56 -0.19 -4.44
N TYR A 56 -9.24 -0.03 -4.41
CA TYR A 56 -8.46 0.21 -3.20
C TYR A 56 -7.67 1.51 -3.29
N GLU A 57 -7.54 2.18 -2.15
CA GLU A 57 -6.66 3.33 -1.96
C GLU A 57 -5.46 2.90 -1.13
N VAL A 58 -4.26 3.24 -1.60
CA VAL A 58 -3.01 3.06 -0.87
C VAL A 58 -2.77 4.31 -0.05
N ILE A 59 -2.63 4.13 1.25
CA ILE A 59 -2.40 5.18 2.23
C ILE A 59 -1.04 4.92 2.86
N ILE A 60 -0.12 5.86 2.70
CA ILE A 60 1.21 5.85 3.28
C ILE A 60 1.26 6.86 4.40
N GLU A 61 1.35 6.35 5.61
CA GLU A 61 1.55 7.15 6.81
C GLU A 61 3.04 7.21 7.10
N ASP A 62 3.49 8.42 7.46
CA ASP A 62 4.85 8.63 7.91
C ASP A 62 5.00 7.97 9.28
N ALA A 63 5.99 7.10 9.45
CA ALA A 63 6.18 6.38 10.72
C ALA A 63 6.72 7.28 11.84
N SER A 64 7.02 8.57 11.59
CA SER A 64 7.52 9.50 12.61
C SER A 64 6.46 9.87 13.67
N GLY A 65 5.25 9.33 13.60
CA GLY A 65 4.19 9.54 14.59
C GLY A 65 4.10 8.48 15.70
N TYR A 66 4.89 7.41 15.65
CA TYR A 66 5.01 6.45 16.76
C TYR A 66 6.24 6.82 17.61
N GLU A 67 6.21 8.00 18.23
CA GLU A 67 6.88 8.13 19.51
C GLU A 67 6.12 7.21 20.47
N ALA A 68 6.74 6.09 20.84
CA ALA A 68 6.26 5.27 21.93
C ALA A 68 6.34 6.13 23.20
N GLU A 69 5.22 6.72 23.60
CA GLU A 69 5.03 7.26 24.96
C GLU A 69 5.09 6.12 25.98
#